data_AF-A0A433DNU6-F1
#
_entry.id   AF-A0A433DNU6-F1
#
_cell.length_a   1.000
_cell.length_b   1.000
_cell.length_c   1.000
_cell.angle_alpha   90.00
_cell.angle_beta   90.00
_cell.angle_gamma   90.00
#
_symmetry.space_group_name_H-M   'P 1'
#
loop_
_entity.id
_entity.type
_entity.pdbx_description
1 polymer ?
#
loop_
_entity_poly.entity_id
_entity_poly.type
_entity_poly.pdbx_seq_one_letter_code
_entity_poly.pdbx_strand_id
1 'polypeptide(L)'
;MAFETIILPGLAIIVSAAVAISSMRSQRHLAEDGRIWEKRAALYVELLEHQRPYLSADMTPEEHLYAGPRDDEEHALLRSLTARSDAFASRDVRDRWRVAMRAILDLDTWFSSVSDPMRPAPEESRRATALSQAREAALDKLRDQIRSELHTDRPHRR
;
A
#
# COMPACT_ATOMS: atom_id res chain seq x y z
N MET A 1 57.94 -7.58 46.21
CA MET A 1 56.52 -7.41 46.51
C MET A 1 55.81 -7.02 45.23
N ALA A 2 55.17 -7.96 44.56
CA ALA A 2 54.39 -7.72 43.36
C ALA A 2 52.93 -8.04 43.69
N PHE A 3 52.10 -7.00 43.77
CA PHE A 3 50.65 -7.16 43.72
C PHE A 3 50.24 -7.05 42.26
N GLU A 4 50.14 -8.19 41.58
CA GLU A 4 49.50 -8.26 40.27
C GLU A 4 48.00 -8.06 40.45
N THR A 5 47.51 -6.93 39.99
CA THR A 5 46.08 -6.60 39.93
C THR A 5 45.43 -7.40 38.80
N ILE A 6 45.07 -8.65 39.09
CA ILE A 6 44.25 -9.49 38.19
C ILE A 6 42.77 -9.11 38.39
N ILE A 7 42.37 -7.93 37.90
CA ILE A 7 40.95 -7.54 37.77
C ILE A 7 40.72 -6.91 36.39
N LEU A 8 41.09 -7.61 35.32
CA LEU A 8 40.85 -7.15 33.95
C LEU A 8 40.21 -8.16 32.97
N PRO A 9 40.27 -9.50 33.14
CA PRO A 9 39.67 -10.39 32.13
C PRO A 9 38.13 -10.52 32.25
N GLY A 10 37.56 -10.36 33.46
CA GLY A 10 36.12 -10.54 33.68
C GLY A 10 35.25 -9.43 33.06
N LEU A 11 35.73 -8.19 33.06
CA LEU A 11 35.00 -7.03 32.49
C LEU A 11 34.97 -7.04 30.95
N ALA A 12 36.07 -7.49 30.32
CA ALA A 12 36.16 -7.58 28.86
C ALA A 12 35.18 -8.62 28.27
N ILE A 13 34.93 -9.72 28.97
CA ILE A 13 33.98 -10.77 28.55
C ILE A 13 32.53 -10.27 28.61
N ILE A 14 32.17 -9.53 29.66
CA ILE A 14 30.82 -8.97 29.84
C ILE A 14 30.50 -7.92 28.76
N VAL A 15 31.45 -7.03 28.45
CA VAL A 15 31.28 -6.01 27.40
C VAL A 15 31.14 -6.66 26.02
N SER A 16 31.94 -7.71 25.73
CA SER A 16 31.87 -8.43 24.45
C SER A 16 30.55 -9.19 24.27
N ALA A 17 30.03 -9.80 25.34
CA ALA A 17 28.71 -10.44 25.33
C ALA A 17 27.57 -9.43 25.13
N ALA A 18 27.64 -8.25 25.77
CA ALA A 18 26.64 -7.19 25.59
C ALA A 18 26.62 -6.65 24.16
N VAL A 19 27.79 -6.45 23.53
CA VAL A 19 27.89 -6.03 22.13
C VAL A 19 27.38 -7.11 21.18
N ALA A 20 27.68 -8.40 21.44
CA ALA A 20 27.15 -9.50 20.64
C ALA A 20 25.63 -9.67 20.75
N ILE A 21 25.07 -9.50 21.96
CA ILE A 21 23.62 -9.51 22.19
C ILE A 21 22.97 -8.31 21.50
N SER A 22 23.59 -7.13 21.60
CA SER A 22 23.12 -5.91 20.93
C SER A 22 23.17 -6.04 19.41
N SER A 23 24.24 -6.63 18.85
CA SER A 23 24.35 -6.86 17.41
C SER A 23 23.37 -7.92 16.93
N MET A 24 23.15 -9.00 17.68
CA MET A 24 22.11 -9.99 17.37
C MET A 24 20.71 -9.39 17.42
N ARG A 25 20.40 -8.55 18.40
CA ARG A 25 19.12 -7.82 18.47
C ARG A 25 18.97 -6.87 17.30
N SER A 26 20.01 -6.10 16.98
CA SER A 26 20.01 -5.19 15.83
C SER A 26 19.84 -5.93 14.51
N GLN A 27 20.49 -7.09 14.32
CA GLN A 27 20.34 -7.92 13.13
C GLN A 27 18.94 -8.52 13.02
N ARG A 28 18.34 -8.93 14.14
CA ARG A 28 16.95 -9.40 14.17
C ARG A 28 15.98 -8.29 13.80
N HIS A 29 16.16 -7.09 14.36
CA HIS A 29 15.33 -5.93 13.99
C HIS A 29 15.49 -5.57 12.52
N LEU A 30 16.72 -5.53 11.98
CA LEU A 30 16.95 -5.28 10.55
C LEU A 30 16.33 -6.37 9.65
N ALA A 31 16.35 -7.63 10.07
CA ALA A 31 15.71 -8.72 9.33
C ALA A 31 14.17 -8.65 9.40
N GLU A 32 13.62 -8.27 10.55
CA GLU A 32 12.18 -8.04 10.72
C GLU A 32 11.70 -6.85 9.88
N ASP A 33 12.44 -5.74 9.92
CA ASP A 33 12.18 -4.54 9.13
C ASP A 33 12.27 -4.83 7.64
N GLY A 34 13.30 -5.56 7.20
CA GLY A 34 13.42 -6.03 5.82
C GLY A 34 12.24 -6.88 5.37
N ARG A 35 11.79 -7.81 6.23
CA ARG A 35 10.61 -8.66 5.92
C ARG A 35 9.31 -7.86 5.86
N ILE A 36 9.14 -6.86 6.72
CA ILE A 36 7.98 -5.96 6.68
C ILE A 36 8.01 -5.12 5.40
N TRP A 37 9.19 -4.63 5.03
CA TRP A 37 9.38 -3.88 3.80
C TRP A 37 9.06 -4.73 2.55
N GLU A 38 9.54 -5.97 2.48
CA GLU A 38 9.23 -6.89 1.37
C GLU A 38 7.71 -7.12 1.23
N LYS A 39 7.02 -7.36 2.35
CA LYS A 39 5.55 -7.51 2.36
C LYS A 39 4.85 -6.24 1.90
N ARG A 40 5.35 -5.08 2.30
CA ARG A 40 4.84 -3.77 1.88
C ARG A 40 5.08 -3.53 0.39
N ALA A 41 6.27 -3.82 -0.12
CA ALA A 41 6.61 -3.67 -1.53
C ALA A 41 5.75 -4.60 -2.41
N ALA A 42 5.59 -5.87 -2.00
CA ALA A 42 4.71 -6.82 -2.68
C ALA A 42 3.26 -6.31 -2.71
N LEU A 43 2.74 -5.86 -1.55
CA LEU A 43 1.43 -5.22 -1.49
C LEU A 43 1.35 -4.02 -2.45
N TYR A 44 2.35 -3.14 -2.50
CA TYR A 44 2.31 -1.95 -3.33
C TYR A 44 2.26 -2.27 -4.83
N VAL A 45 2.98 -3.31 -5.27
CA VAL A 45 2.87 -3.82 -6.63
C VAL A 45 1.45 -4.30 -6.91
N GLU A 46 0.87 -5.10 -6.01
CA GLU A 46 -0.51 -5.57 -6.17
C GLU A 46 -1.53 -4.43 -6.15
N LEU A 47 -1.35 -3.42 -5.29
CA LEU A 47 -2.21 -2.24 -5.31
C LEU A 47 -2.10 -1.52 -6.66
N LEU A 48 -0.90 -1.38 -7.25
CA LEU A 48 -0.73 -0.75 -8.56
C LEU A 48 -1.36 -1.57 -9.69
N GLU A 49 -1.17 -2.90 -9.65
CA GLU A 49 -1.78 -3.85 -10.59
C GLU A 49 -3.31 -3.79 -10.51
N HIS A 50 -3.85 -3.74 -9.29
CA HIS A 50 -5.28 -3.75 -9.01
C HIS A 50 -5.94 -2.37 -8.88
N GLN A 51 -5.25 -1.29 -9.25
CA GLN A 51 -5.83 0.06 -9.39
C GLN A 51 -6.53 0.30 -10.73
N ARG A 52 -6.13 -0.44 -11.76
CA ARG A 52 -6.65 -0.35 -13.13
C ARG A 52 -7.34 -1.60 -13.70
N PRO A 53 -7.68 -2.69 -12.97
CA PRO A 53 -8.41 -3.80 -13.53
C PRO A 53 -9.84 -3.85 -12.95
N TYR A 54 -10.65 -2.84 -13.25
CA TYR A 54 -12.00 -3.18 -13.71
C TYR A 54 -11.95 -3.35 -15.24
N LEU A 55 -10.81 -3.81 -15.77
CA LEU A 55 -10.37 -3.80 -17.17
C LEU A 55 -9.63 -5.11 -17.46
N SER A 56 -10.41 -6.11 -17.89
CA SER A 56 -9.95 -7.18 -18.76
C SER A 56 -9.41 -6.53 -20.05
N ALA A 57 -8.41 -7.14 -20.68
CA ALA A 57 -7.92 -6.72 -22.00
C ALA A 57 -9.01 -6.77 -23.10
N ASP A 58 -10.13 -7.42 -22.81
CA ASP A 58 -11.28 -7.61 -23.70
C ASP A 58 -12.41 -6.61 -23.45
N MET A 59 -12.20 -5.60 -22.59
CA MET A 59 -13.25 -4.66 -22.25
C MET A 59 -13.51 -3.62 -23.34
N THR A 60 -14.79 -3.36 -23.59
CA THR A 60 -15.21 -2.31 -24.51
C THR A 60 -14.91 -0.91 -23.93
N PRO A 61 -14.80 0.14 -24.76
CA PRO A 61 -14.68 1.53 -24.29
C PRO A 61 -15.84 1.98 -23.37
N GLU A 62 -16.98 1.29 -23.46
CA GLU A 62 -18.17 1.51 -22.63
C GLU A 62 -18.02 0.82 -21.27
N GLU A 63 -17.38 -0.34 -21.24
CA GLU A 63 -16.98 -1.04 -20.01
C GLU A 63 -15.82 -0.35 -19.29
N HIS A 64 -15.01 0.45 -19.99
CA HIS A 64 -14.04 1.36 -19.34
C HIS A 64 -14.71 2.45 -18.47
N LEU A 65 -16.01 2.71 -18.69
CA LEU A 65 -16.81 3.58 -17.82
C LEU A 65 -17.32 2.84 -16.58
N TYR A 66 -17.25 1.50 -16.55
CA TYR A 66 -17.64 0.70 -15.39
C TYR A 66 -16.71 1.02 -14.22
N ALA A 67 -17.34 1.26 -13.07
CA ALA A 67 -16.83 2.17 -12.06
C ALA A 67 -16.36 1.48 -10.77
N GLY A 68 -16.46 0.16 -10.72
CA GLY A 68 -16.33 -0.62 -9.50
C GLY A 68 -16.28 -2.11 -9.78
N PRO A 69 -16.15 -2.91 -8.70
CA PRO A 69 -16.06 -4.37 -8.78
C PRO A 69 -17.31 -4.98 -9.42
N ARG A 70 -17.11 -5.85 -10.40
CA ARG A 70 -18.14 -6.45 -11.27
C ARG A 70 -18.82 -7.67 -10.67
N ASP A 71 -18.06 -8.45 -9.92
CA ASP A 71 -18.51 -9.71 -9.35
C ASP A 71 -18.06 -9.86 -7.89
N ASP A 72 -18.49 -10.95 -7.26
CA ASP A 72 -18.15 -11.25 -5.88
C ASP A 72 -16.64 -11.47 -5.68
N GLU A 73 -15.91 -11.91 -6.72
CA GLU A 73 -14.47 -12.15 -6.67
C GLU A 73 -13.71 -10.82 -6.63
N GLU A 74 -14.06 -9.86 -7.48
CA GLU A 74 -13.49 -8.51 -7.47
C GLU A 74 -13.80 -7.78 -6.15
N HIS A 75 -15.03 -7.94 -5.63
CA HIS A 75 -15.38 -7.43 -4.30
C HIS A 75 -14.53 -8.07 -3.18
N ALA A 76 -14.30 -9.39 -3.24
CA ALA A 76 -13.47 -10.08 -2.28
C ALA A 76 -12.00 -9.65 -2.36
N LEU A 77 -11.49 -9.44 -3.57
CA LEU A 77 -10.15 -8.93 -3.83
C LEU A 77 -9.97 -7.54 -3.22
N LEU A 78 -10.88 -6.60 -3.47
CA LEU A 78 -10.81 -5.25 -2.89
C LEU A 78 -10.84 -5.25 -1.36
N ARG A 79 -11.67 -6.11 -0.75
CA ARG A 79 -11.69 -6.29 0.72
C ARG A 79 -10.36 -6.83 1.22
N SER A 80 -9.79 -7.82 0.53
CA SER A 80 -8.48 -8.39 0.87
C SER A 80 -7.36 -7.35 0.78
N LEU A 81 -7.29 -6.59 -0.32
CA LEU A 81 -6.30 -5.52 -0.51
C LEU A 81 -6.44 -4.42 0.54
N THR A 82 -7.68 -4.06 0.90
CA THR A 82 -7.94 -3.08 1.97
C THR A 82 -7.44 -3.58 3.32
N ALA A 83 -7.75 -4.83 3.69
CA ALA A 83 -7.25 -5.42 4.94
C ALA A 83 -5.72 -5.49 4.97
N ARG A 84 -5.08 -5.83 3.85
CA ARG A 84 -3.62 -5.87 3.74
C ARG A 84 -2.99 -4.48 3.78
N SER A 85 -3.61 -3.48 3.17
CA SER A 85 -3.22 -2.07 3.28
C SER A 85 -3.25 -1.60 4.73
N ASP A 86 -4.31 -1.94 5.46
CA ASP A 86 -4.42 -1.63 6.88
C ASP A 86 -3.35 -2.31 7.74
N ALA A 87 -2.90 -3.50 7.36
CA ALA A 87 -1.89 -4.26 8.08
C ALA A 87 -0.44 -3.86 7.75
N PHE A 88 -0.11 -3.62 6.48
CA PHE A 88 1.29 -3.55 6.02
C PHE A 88 1.70 -2.22 5.37
N ALA A 89 0.74 -1.46 4.82
CA ALA A 89 1.06 -0.19 4.19
C ALA A 89 1.50 0.85 5.22
N SER A 90 2.32 1.81 4.75
CA SER A 90 2.54 3.05 5.47
C SER A 90 1.20 3.74 5.75
N ARG A 91 1.18 4.64 6.72
CA ARG A 91 -0.01 5.45 7.00
C ARG A 91 -0.48 6.22 5.77
N ASP A 92 0.47 6.82 5.04
CA ASP A 92 0.16 7.67 3.89
C ASP A 92 -0.43 6.85 2.74
N VAL A 93 0.16 5.69 2.40
CA VAL A 93 -0.41 4.82 1.35
C VAL A 93 -1.77 4.27 1.77
N ARG A 94 -1.96 3.91 3.03
CA ARG A 94 -3.25 3.44 3.55
C ARG A 94 -4.35 4.50 3.46
N ASP A 95 -4.06 5.72 3.87
CA ASP A 95 -5.01 6.83 3.82
C ASP A 95 -5.35 7.18 2.36
N ARG A 96 -4.36 7.17 1.46
CA ARG A 96 -4.59 7.35 0.01
C ARG A 96 -5.38 6.21 -0.61
N TRP A 97 -5.13 4.97 -0.21
CA TRP A 97 -5.89 3.78 -0.65
C TRP A 97 -7.37 3.93 -0.29
N ARG A 98 -7.68 4.31 0.95
CA ARG A 98 -9.07 4.52 1.41
C ARG A 98 -9.78 5.62 0.63
N VAL A 99 -9.07 6.72 0.31
CA VAL A 99 -9.63 7.80 -0.53
C VAL A 99 -9.91 7.30 -1.94
N ALA A 100 -8.99 6.54 -2.54
CA ALA A 100 -9.19 5.96 -3.87
C ALA A 100 -10.37 4.97 -3.89
N MET A 101 -10.47 4.09 -2.90
CA MET A 101 -11.58 3.14 -2.79
C MET A 101 -12.92 3.83 -2.61
N ARG A 102 -12.98 4.90 -1.83
CA ARG A 102 -14.21 5.70 -1.69
C ARG A 102 -14.62 6.31 -3.02
N ALA A 103 -13.69 6.89 -3.77
CA ALA A 103 -14.00 7.50 -5.06
C ALA A 103 -14.49 6.48 -6.11
N ILE A 104 -13.96 5.25 -6.07
CA ILE A 104 -14.46 4.11 -6.85
C ILE A 104 -15.90 3.78 -6.44
N LEU A 105 -16.15 3.55 -5.14
CA LEU A 105 -17.47 3.17 -4.65
C LEU A 105 -18.53 4.26 -4.85
N ASP A 106 -18.16 5.53 -4.76
CA ASP A 106 -19.05 6.66 -5.03
C ASP A 106 -19.48 6.68 -6.52
N LEU A 107 -18.56 6.37 -7.44
CA LEU A 107 -18.86 6.28 -8.87
C LEU A 107 -19.69 5.02 -9.20
N ASP A 108 -19.38 3.88 -8.56
CA ASP A 108 -20.13 2.63 -8.69
C ASP A 108 -21.58 2.75 -8.18
N THR A 109 -21.75 3.37 -7.01
CA THR A 109 -23.07 3.68 -6.43
C THR A 109 -23.88 4.58 -7.36
N TRP A 110 -23.24 5.58 -7.98
CA TRP A 110 -23.90 6.44 -8.96
C TRP A 110 -24.35 5.64 -10.19
N PHE A 111 -23.48 4.82 -10.77
CA PHE A 111 -23.81 4.02 -11.95
C PHE A 111 -25.00 3.09 -11.69
N SER A 112 -25.00 2.44 -10.52
CA SER A 112 -26.11 1.58 -10.06
C SER A 112 -27.43 2.33 -9.82
N SER A 113 -27.37 3.65 -9.62
CA SER A 113 -28.56 4.49 -9.35
C SER A 113 -29.20 5.08 -10.61
N VAL A 114 -28.50 5.06 -11.76
CA VAL A 114 -29.00 5.65 -13.02
C VAL A 114 -29.75 4.58 -13.83
N SER A 115 -30.92 4.94 -14.37
CA SER A 115 -31.78 4.00 -15.10
C SER A 115 -31.23 3.60 -16.48
N ASP A 116 -30.59 4.53 -17.20
CA ASP A 116 -29.84 4.25 -18.43
C ASP A 116 -28.47 4.95 -18.35
N PRO A 117 -27.48 4.32 -17.70
CA PRO A 117 -26.16 4.92 -17.53
C PRO A 117 -25.39 5.05 -18.85
N MET A 118 -25.87 4.41 -19.93
CA MET A 118 -25.31 4.53 -21.27
C MET A 118 -25.87 5.73 -22.04
N ARG A 119 -27.01 6.28 -21.62
CA ARG A 119 -27.59 7.53 -22.12
C ARG A 119 -28.06 8.43 -20.98
N PRO A 120 -27.13 8.90 -20.13
CA PRO A 120 -27.48 9.73 -19.00
C PRO A 120 -28.02 11.09 -19.46
N ALA A 121 -28.93 11.66 -18.68
CA ALA A 121 -29.36 13.04 -18.87
C ALA A 121 -28.15 14.00 -18.74
N PRO A 122 -28.18 15.21 -19.33
CA PRO A 122 -27.02 16.12 -19.32
C PRO A 122 -26.49 16.48 -17.92
N GLU A 123 -27.33 16.45 -16.89
CA GLU A 123 -26.92 16.64 -15.50
C GLU A 123 -26.20 15.41 -14.93
N GLU A 124 -26.70 14.22 -15.24
CA GLU A 124 -26.10 12.94 -14.88
C GLU A 124 -24.74 12.76 -15.56
N SER A 125 -24.58 13.15 -16.83
CA SER A 125 -23.28 13.14 -17.52
C SER A 125 -22.24 14.04 -16.85
N ARG A 126 -22.66 15.23 -16.40
CA ARG A 126 -21.77 16.16 -15.67
C ARG A 126 -21.32 15.56 -14.34
N ARG A 127 -22.24 14.93 -13.60
CA ARG A 127 -21.93 14.25 -12.34
C ARG A 127 -21.00 13.07 -12.55
N ALA A 128 -21.26 12.22 -13.55
CA ALA A 128 -20.41 11.09 -13.92
C ALA A 128 -18.97 11.55 -14.20
N THR A 129 -18.83 12.63 -14.97
CA THR A 129 -17.54 13.23 -15.31
C THR A 129 -16.80 13.69 -14.06
N ALA A 130 -17.48 14.40 -13.15
CA ALA A 130 -16.87 14.88 -11.90
C ALA A 130 -16.41 13.73 -11.00
N LEU A 131 -17.21 12.67 -10.86
CA LEU A 131 -16.87 11.48 -10.08
C LEU A 131 -15.69 10.71 -10.70
N SER A 132 -15.67 10.56 -12.03
CA SER A 132 -14.56 9.93 -12.76
C SER A 132 -13.26 10.71 -12.59
N GLN A 133 -13.30 12.04 -12.70
CA GLN A 133 -12.13 12.90 -12.43
C GLN A 133 -11.64 12.79 -10.99
N ALA A 134 -12.55 12.75 -10.02
CA ALA A 134 -12.19 12.57 -8.61
C ALA A 134 -11.52 11.21 -8.35
N ARG A 135 -12.02 10.14 -8.99
CA ARG A 135 -11.43 8.80 -8.96
C ARG A 135 -10.02 8.78 -9.53
N GLU A 136 -9.82 9.27 -10.76
CA GLU A 136 -8.48 9.30 -11.37
C GLU A 136 -7.51 10.14 -10.52
N ALA A 137 -7.93 11.31 -10.04
CA ALA A 137 -7.09 12.15 -9.19
C ALA A 137 -6.72 11.48 -7.85
N ALA A 138 -7.60 10.65 -7.28
CA ALA A 138 -7.30 9.88 -6.08
C ALA A 138 -6.31 8.74 -6.36
N LEU A 139 -6.51 8.02 -7.48
CA LEU A 139 -5.60 6.94 -7.91
C LEU A 139 -4.22 7.48 -8.26
N ASP A 140 -4.11 8.62 -8.93
CA ASP A 140 -2.82 9.23 -9.25
C ASP A 140 -2.04 9.62 -7.99
N LYS A 141 -2.71 10.23 -7.00
CA LYS A 141 -2.08 10.53 -5.71
C LYS A 141 -1.62 9.28 -4.97
N LEU A 142 -2.36 8.18 -5.08
CA LEU A 142 -1.96 6.88 -4.52
C LEU A 142 -0.73 6.33 -5.26
N ARG A 143 -0.72 6.37 -6.60
CA ARG A 143 0.43 5.93 -7.43
C ARG A 143 1.68 6.70 -7.09
N ASP A 144 1.57 8.02 -7.01
CA ASP A 144 2.70 8.90 -6.71
C ASP A 144 3.25 8.62 -5.31
N GLN A 145 2.39 8.40 -4.32
CA GLN A 145 2.82 8.03 -2.97
C GLN A 145 3.53 6.67 -2.97
N ILE A 146 2.95 5.65 -3.61
CA ILE A 146 3.57 4.31 -3.71
C ILE A 146 4.93 4.40 -4.40
N ARG A 147 5.03 5.11 -5.52
CA ARG A 147 6.30 5.31 -6.24
C ARG A 147 7.32 6.03 -5.38
N SER A 148 6.91 7.08 -4.68
CA SER A 148 7.78 7.80 -3.75
C SER A 148 8.34 6.86 -2.70
N GLU A 149 7.52 6.03 -2.05
CA GLU A 149 7.99 5.09 -1.03
C GLU A 149 8.88 3.98 -1.59
N LEU A 150 8.55 3.43 -2.77
CA LEU A 150 9.40 2.42 -3.42
C LEU A 150 10.75 2.99 -3.87
N HIS A 151 10.84 4.28 -4.19
CA HIS A 151 12.09 4.94 -4.58
C HIS A 151 12.92 5.48 -3.40
N THR A 152 12.27 5.87 -2.30
CA THR A 152 12.95 6.51 -1.16
C THR A 152 13.64 5.49 -0.26
N ASP A 153 13.16 4.25 -0.22
CA ASP A 153 13.57 3.26 0.78
C ASP A 153 14.72 2.33 0.30
N ARG A 154 15.74 2.92 -0.36
CA ARG A 154 17.06 2.28 -0.35
C ARG A 154 17.59 2.42 1.07
N PRO A 155 17.84 1.32 1.81
CA PRO A 155 18.30 1.41 3.19
C PRO A 155 19.54 2.30 3.21
N HIS A 156 19.47 3.39 3.95
CA HIS A 156 20.60 4.27 4.19
C HIS A 156 21.70 3.42 4.82
N ARG A 157 22.68 3.02 4.00
CA ARG A 157 24.00 2.63 4.48
C ARG A 157 24.58 3.84 5.21
N ARG A 158 24.52 3.81 6.54
CA ARG A 158 25.43 4.56 7.41
C ARG A 158 26.11 3.56 8.33
#